data_AF-A0A7Z8QYU1-F1
#
_entry.id   AF-A0A7Z8QYU1-F1
#
_cell.length_a   1.000
_cell.length_b   1.000
_cell.length_c   1.000
_cell.angle_alpha   90.00
_cell.angle_beta   90.00
_cell.angle_gamma   90.00
#
_symmetry.space_group_name_H-M   'P 1'
#
loop_
_entity.id
_entity.type
_entity.pdbx_description
1 polymer ?
#
loop_
_entity_poly.entity_id
_entity_poly.type
_entity_poly.pdbx_seq_one_letter_code
_entity_poly.pdbx_strand_id
1 'polypeptide(L)' 'MSARKKYSKEFKLDAVSLVIDQNYTRAEASKNLGINPNMLGRWVKEADTDDGK' A
#
# COMPACT_ATOMS: atom_id res chain seq x y z
N MET A 1 7.02 -19.53 13.16
CA MET A 1 7.02 -18.06 13.34
C MET A 1 6.73 -17.41 12.00
N SER A 2 5.58 -16.75 11.85
CA SER A 2 5.19 -16.12 10.58
C SER A 2 6.07 -14.90 10.34
N ALA A 3 7.00 -14.99 9.40
CA ALA A 3 7.84 -13.88 8.99
C ALA A 3 6.95 -12.75 8.47
N ARG A 4 6.84 -11.66 9.24
CA ARG A 4 6.24 -10.42 8.73
C ARG A 4 7.11 -9.96 7.58
N LYS A 5 6.61 -10.09 6.34
CA LYS A 5 7.23 -9.45 5.17
C LYS A 5 7.35 -7.96 5.50
N LYS A 6 8.59 -7.49 5.67
CA LYS A 6 8.87 -6.06 5.79
C LYS A 6 8.82 -5.49 4.37
N TYR A 7 7.88 -4.59 4.15
CA TYR A 7 7.83 -3.81 2.92
C TYR A 7 8.52 -2.48 3.19
N SER A 8 9.41 -2.07 2.28
CA SER A 8 10.08 -0.77 2.37
C SER A 8 9.07 0.37 2.26
N LYS A 9 9.43 1.55 2.81
CA LYS A 9 8.57 2.75 2.72
C LYS A 9 8.26 3.11 1.26
N GLU A 10 9.26 3.01 0.38
CA GLU A 10 9.12 3.20 -1.06
C GLU A 10 8.10 2.23 -1.67
N PHE A 11 8.11 0.95 -1.30
CA PHE A 11 7.13 -0.02 -1.78
C PHE A 11 5.71 0.31 -1.33
N LYS A 12 5.54 0.80 -0.10
CA LYS A 12 4.23 1.26 0.37
C LYS A 12 3.75 2.48 -0.41
N LEU A 13 4.64 3.45 -0.64
CA LEU A 13 4.32 4.67 -1.38
C LEU A 13 3.99 4.38 -2.84
N ASP A 14 4.76 3.51 -3.50
CA ASP A 14 4.49 3.06 -4.86
C ASP A 14 3.13 2.36 -4.95
N ALA A 15 2.82 1.49 -3.98
CA ALA A 15 1.53 0.82 -3.91
C ALA A 15 0.35 1.78 -3.71
N VAL A 16 0.53 2.81 -2.88
CA VAL A 16 -0.47 3.86 -2.64
C VAL A 16 -0.63 4.75 -3.86
N SER A 17 0.48 5.15 -4.48
CA SER A 17 0.51 5.93 -5.72
C SER A 17 -0.17 5.17 -6.86
N LEU A 18 0.01 3.85 -6.95
CA LEU A 18 -0.69 3.03 -7.94
C LEU A 18 -2.23 3.09 -7.79
N VAL A 19 -2.74 3.21 -6.55
CA VAL A 19 -4.18 3.36 -6.29
C VAL A 19 -4.66 4.78 -6.60
N ILE A 20 -3.89 5.80 -6.23
CA ILE A 20 -4.29 7.22 -6.34
C ILE A 20 -4.03 7.76 -7.75
N ASP A 21 -2.79 7.59 -8.24
CA ASP A 21 -2.27 8.17 -9.48
C ASP A 21 -2.72 7.37 -10.71
N GLN A 22 -2.63 6.03 -10.64
CA GLN A 22 -3.09 5.16 -11.72
C GLN A 22 -4.58 4.77 -11.58
N ASN A 23 -5.31 5.33 -10.60
CA ASN A 23 -6.73 5.10 -10.36
C ASN A 23 -7.10 3.59 -10.24
N TYR A 24 -6.17 2.76 -9.76
CA TYR A 24 -6.47 1.34 -9.52
C TYR A 24 -7.35 1.19 -8.29
N THR A 25 -8.25 0.19 -8.32
CA THR A 25 -8.92 -0.21 -7.10
C THR A 25 -7.93 -0.89 -6.15
N ARG A 26 -8.15 -0.74 -4.83
CA ARG A 26 -7.34 -1.42 -3.80
C ARG A 26 -7.23 -2.93 -4.04
N ALA A 27 -8.28 -3.54 -4.59
CA ALA A 27 -8.29 -4.95 -4.95
C ALA A 27 -7.36 -5.25 -6.13
N GLU A 28 -7.41 -4.47 -7.20
CA GLU A 28 -6.53 -4.66 -8.37
C GLU A 28 -5.08 -4.35 -8.07
N ALA A 29 -4.81 -3.22 -7.41
CA ALA A 29 -3.47 -2.86 -6.96
C ALA A 29 -2.89 -3.96 -6.06
N SER A 30 -3.69 -4.53 -5.15
CA SER A 30 -3.26 -5.64 -4.32
C SER A 30 -2.95 -6.92 -5.11
N LYS A 31 -3.71 -7.21 -6.17
CA LYS A 31 -3.46 -8.36 -7.06
C LYS A 31 -2.20 -8.16 -7.89
N ASN A 32 -1.99 -6.96 -8.45
CA ASN A 32 -0.79 -6.60 -9.20
C ASN A 32 0.48 -6.67 -8.36
N LEU A 33 0.42 -6.21 -7.11
CA LEU A 33 1.54 -6.20 -6.18
C LEU A 33 1.70 -7.52 -5.39
N GLY A 34 0.74 -8.44 -5.52
CA GLY A 34 0.72 -9.70 -4.76
C GLY A 34 0.63 -9.49 -3.23
N ILE A 35 -0.05 -8.43 -2.79
CA ILE A 35 -0.25 -8.09 -1.37
C ILE A 35 -1.71 -8.24 -0.97
N ASN A 36 -1.96 -8.13 0.33
CA ASN A 36 -3.32 -8.19 0.86
C ASN A 36 -4.01 -6.82 0.68
N PRO A 37 -5.21 -6.72 0.10
CA PRO A 37 -5.91 -5.43 -0.09
C PRO A 37 -6.16 -4.70 1.23
N ASN A 38 -6.30 -5.45 2.32
CA ASN A 38 -6.47 -4.91 3.66
C ASN A 38 -5.20 -4.18 4.17
N MET A 39 -4.01 -4.64 3.74
CA MET A 39 -2.75 -3.94 4.02
C MET A 39 -2.62 -2.68 3.19
N LEU A 40 -3.00 -2.73 1.92
CA LEU A 40 -2.95 -1.57 1.03
C LEU A 40 -3.86 -0.45 1.55
N GLY A 41 -5.08 -0.77 2.00
CA GLY A 41 -5.95 0.21 2.64
C GLY A 41 -5.35 0.86 3.89
N ARG A 42 -4.57 0.11 4.69
CA ARG A 42 -3.84 0.67 5.82
C ARG A 42 -2.70 1.58 5.37
N TRP A 43 -1.94 1.19 4.35
CA TRP A 43 -0.84 2.01 3.84
C TRP A 43 -1.32 3.32 3.22
N VAL A 44 -2.45 3.32 2.51
CA VAL A 44 -3.06 4.56 2.01
C VAL A 44 -3.38 5.50 3.17
N LYS A 45 -3.95 4.97 4.25
CA LYS A 45 -4.29 5.75 5.44
C LYS A 45 -3.06 6.19 6.22
N GLU A 46 -2.05 5.33 6.36
CA GLU A 46 -0.76 5.69 6.98
C GLU A 46 -0.03 6.74 6.16
N ALA A 47 -0.02 6.66 4.83
CA ALA A 47 0.63 7.64 3.95
C ALA A 47 -0.03 9.03 4.07
N ASP A 48 -1.36 9.08 4.14
CA ASP A 48 -2.12 10.31 4.40
C ASP A 48 -1.83 10.90 5.80
N THR A 49 -1.53 10.06 6.79
CA THR A 49 -1.26 10.50 8.17
C THR A 49 0.24 10.81 8.41
N ASP A 50 1.17 10.16 7.70
CA ASP A 50 2.62 10.30 7.86
C ASP A 50 3.17 11.60 7.24
N ASP A 51 2.48 12.16 6.23
CA ASP A 51 2.80 13.49 5.66
C ASP A 51 2.44 14.65 6.61
N GLY A 52 1.84 14.36 7.77
CA GLY A 52 1.26 15.35 8.69
C GLY A 52 2.10 15.71 9.93
N LYS A 53 3.41 15.45 10.01
CA LYS A 53 4.26 15.89 11.14
C LYS A 53 5.66 16.34 10.80
#